data_AF-A0A7X5DTU6-F1
#
_entry.id   AF-A0A7X5DTU6-F1
#
_cell.length_a   1.000
_cell.length_b   1.000
_cell.length_c   1.000
_cell.angle_alpha   90.00
_cell.angle_beta   90.00
_cell.angle_gamma   90.00
#
_symmetry.space_group_name_H-M   'P 1'
#
loop_
_entity.id
_entity.type
_entity.pdbx_description
1 polymer ?
#
loop_
_entity_poly.entity_id
_entity_poly.type
_entity_poly.pdbx_seq_one_letter_code
_entity_poly.pdbx_strand_id
1 'polypeptide(L)'
;MSYYKAEEVLPEHIIKEIQKYVDGHSIYVPKKPDNRKNWGESTETLSFLEKRNEQIYSEYLDGCSITQLSAKYYLVEKSIQRIIRQKKKK
;
A
#
# COMPACT_ATOMS: atom_id res chain seq x y z
N MET A 1 1.16 -16.12 4.54
CA MET A 1 -0.14 -15.74 5.13
C MET A 1 -0.46 -16.78 6.18
N SER A 2 -0.45 -16.41 7.46
CA SER A 2 -0.97 -17.28 8.51
C SER A 2 -2.48 -17.20 8.47
N TYR A 3 -3.15 -18.26 8.03
CA TYR A 3 -4.61 -18.36 8.10
C TYR A 3 -4.98 -18.85 9.49
N TYR A 4 -5.91 -18.15 10.13
CA TYR A 4 -6.52 -18.61 11.38
C TYR A 4 -7.70 -19.50 11.06
N LYS A 5 -7.81 -20.66 11.72
CA LYS A 5 -9.04 -21.45 11.63
C LYS A 5 -10.16 -20.70 12.33
N ALA A 6 -11.32 -20.60 11.68
CA ALA A 6 -12.47 -19.89 12.24
C ALA A 6 -12.87 -20.45 13.61
N GLU A 7 -12.81 -21.78 13.78
CA GLU A 7 -13.06 -22.50 15.04
C GLU A 7 -12.11 -22.13 16.18
N GLU A 8 -10.89 -21.66 15.86
CA GLU A 8 -9.90 -21.26 16.88
C GLU A 8 -10.07 -19.79 17.32
N VAL A 9 -10.76 -18.97 16.54
CA VAL A 9 -10.82 -17.50 16.75
C VAL A 9 -12.22 -16.92 16.89
N LEU A 10 -13.27 -17.65 16.49
CA LEU A 10 -14.66 -17.21 16.57
C LEU A 10 -15.48 -18.10 17.51
N PRO A 11 -16.44 -17.52 18.25
CA PRO A 11 -17.43 -18.31 19.00
C PRO A 11 -18.30 -19.18 18.08
N GLU A 12 -18.72 -20.35 18.55
CA GLU A 12 -19.51 -21.32 17.79
C GLU A 12 -20.80 -20.71 17.20
N HIS A 13 -21.50 -19.85 17.95
CA HIS A 13 -22.73 -19.22 17.47
C HIS A 13 -22.50 -18.30 16.26
N ILE A 14 -21.33 -17.64 16.19
CA ILE A 14 -20.96 -16.80 15.04
C ILE A 14 -20.64 -17.67 13.83
N ILE A 15 -19.97 -18.80 14.03
CA ILE A 15 -19.65 -19.75 12.96
C ILE A 15 -20.94 -20.29 12.34
N LYS A 16 -21.91 -20.71 13.17
CA LYS A 16 -23.22 -21.17 12.70
C LYS A 16 -23.97 -20.11 11.89
N GLU A 17 -23.88 -18.85 12.30
CA GLU A 17 -24.51 -17.75 11.56
C GLU A 17 -23.83 -17.52 10.21
N ILE A 18 -22.49 -17.50 10.17
CA ILE A 18 -21.71 -17.34 8.94
C ILE A 18 -22.00 -18.49 7.94
N GLN A 19 -22.10 -19.73 8.44
CA GLN A 19 -22.41 -20.90 7.61
C GLN A 19 -23.75 -20.78 6.88
N LYS A 20 -24.74 -20.04 7.40
CA LYS A 20 -25.99 -19.79 6.67
C LYS A 20 -25.79 -19.04 5.35
N TYR A 21 -24.69 -18.31 5.21
CA TYR A 21 -24.42 -17.46 4.04
C TYR A 21 -23.28 -17.98 3.16
N VAL A 22 -22.25 -18.62 3.74
CA VAL A 22 -20.98 -18.91 3.03
C VAL A 22 -20.37 -20.28 3.43
N ASP A 23 -21.20 -21.28 3.75
CA ASP A 23 -20.71 -22.61 4.14
C ASP A 23 -19.73 -23.20 3.11
N GLY A 24 -18.58 -23.71 3.59
CA GLY A 24 -17.51 -24.24 2.75
C GLY A 24 -16.66 -23.20 1.99
N HIS A 25 -16.88 -21.90 2.18
CA HIS A 25 -16.17 -20.84 1.46
C HIS A 25 -15.27 -20.00 2.37
N SER A 26 -14.21 -19.42 1.78
CA SER A 26 -13.35 -18.44 2.46
C SER A 26 -13.92 -17.04 2.33
N ILE A 27 -14.03 -16.32 3.44
CA ILE A 27 -14.44 -14.91 3.46
C ILE A 27 -13.33 -14.00 3.97
N TYR A 28 -13.23 -12.82 3.38
CA TYR A 28 -12.35 -11.76 3.87
C TYR A 28 -13.07 -10.92 4.92
N VAL A 29 -12.50 -10.84 6.12
CA VAL A 29 -12.97 -9.91 7.16
C VAL A 29 -12.14 -8.63 7.06
N PRO A 30 -12.72 -7.50 6.60
CA PRO A 30 -12.00 -6.25 6.50
C PRO A 30 -11.57 -5.76 7.89
N LYS A 31 -10.43 -5.06 7.95
CA LYS A 31 -10.00 -4.39 9.18
C LYS A 31 -11.05 -3.38 9.62
N LYS A 32 -11.29 -3.32 10.94
CA LYS A 32 -12.09 -2.27 11.58
C LYS A 32 -11.61 -0.89 11.10
N PRO A 33 -12.50 0.08 10.85
CA PRO A 33 -12.14 1.41 10.34
C PRO A 33 -10.99 2.05 11.13
N ASP A 34 -11.04 1.98 12.47
CA ASP A 34 -10.04 2.57 13.36
C ASP A 34 -8.67 1.86 13.32
N ASN A 35 -8.65 0.61 12.83
CA ASN A 35 -7.44 -0.19 12.63
C ASN A 35 -7.09 -0.35 11.15
N ARG A 36 -7.75 0.40 10.24
CA ARG A 36 -7.33 0.49 8.86
C ARG A 36 -6.02 1.26 8.84
N LYS A 37 -4.93 0.52 8.94
CA LYS A 37 -3.62 1.04 8.59
C LYS A 37 -3.70 1.62 7.19
N ASN A 38 -3.28 2.87 7.01
CA ASN A 38 -3.13 3.42 5.66
C ASN A 38 -2.20 2.49 4.86
N TRP A 39 -2.42 2.39 3.56
CA TRP A 39 -1.64 1.49 2.72
C TRP A 39 -0.14 1.75 2.91
N GLY A 40 0.58 0.76 3.47
CA GLY A 40 2.01 0.83 3.78
C GLY A 40 2.40 1.27 5.19
N GLU A 41 1.48 1.51 6.13
CA GLU A 41 1.80 1.82 7.54
C GLU A 41 2.40 0.63 8.33
N SER A 42 2.31 -0.61 7.82
CA SER A 42 2.97 -1.77 8.45
C SER A 42 4.30 -2.15 7.81
N THR A 43 4.79 -1.38 6.84
CA THR A 43 6.01 -1.70 6.10
C THR A 43 6.86 -0.44 5.89
N GLU A 44 8.19 -0.59 5.94
CA GLU A 44 9.15 0.48 5.65
C GLU A 44 9.03 1.06 4.22
N THR A 45 8.17 0.46 3.39
CA THR A 45 7.85 0.85 2.03
C THR A 45 7.42 2.31 1.91
N LEU A 46 6.60 2.84 2.84
CA LEU A 46 6.19 4.26 2.76
C LEU A 46 7.39 5.19 2.94
N SER A 47 8.22 4.94 3.96
CA SER A 47 9.44 5.72 4.23
C SER A 47 10.43 5.63 3.06
N PHE A 48 10.63 4.43 2.51
CA PHE A 48 11.47 4.22 1.33
C PHE A 48 10.97 5.00 0.11
N LEU A 49 9.66 4.93 -0.18
CA LEU A 49 9.07 5.63 -1.31
C LEU A 49 9.14 7.15 -1.13
N GLU A 50 8.96 7.66 0.08
CA GLU A 50 9.09 9.08 0.37
C GLU A 50 10.52 9.57 0.17
N LYS A 51 11.52 8.87 0.72
CA LYS A 51 12.95 9.16 0.51
C LYS A 51 13.33 9.14 -0.97
N ARG A 52 12.91 8.10 -1.71
CA ARG A 52 13.14 8.01 -3.16
C ARG A 52 12.54 9.20 -3.88
N ASN A 53 11.31 9.59 -3.54
CA ASN A 53 10.62 10.71 -4.18
C ASN A 53 11.27 12.06 -3.86
N GLU A 54 11.90 12.22 -2.69
CA GLU A 54 12.71 13.40 -2.34
C GLU A 54 13.97 13.46 -3.19
N GLN A 55 14.66 12.33 -3.33
CA GLN A 55 15.87 12.26 -4.16
C GLN A 55 15.56 12.56 -5.64
N ILE A 56 14.47 11.99 -6.19
CA ILE A 56 14.00 12.30 -7.54
C ILE A 56 13.78 13.81 -7.73
N TYR A 57 13.22 14.48 -6.72
CA TYR A 57 12.94 15.91 -6.80
C TYR A 57 14.21 16.75 -6.66
N SER A 58 15.14 16.37 -5.78
CA SER A 58 16.45 17.02 -5.68
C SER A 58 17.21 16.96 -7.01
N GLU A 59 17.34 15.76 -7.59
CA GLU A 59 18.06 15.59 -8.85
C GLU A 59 17.38 16.31 -10.03
N TYR A 60 16.05 16.43 -9.99
CA TYR A 60 15.31 17.28 -10.93
C TYR A 60 15.67 18.77 -10.79
N LEU A 61 15.79 19.27 -9.56
CA LEU A 61 16.23 20.66 -9.29
C LEU A 61 17.69 20.88 -9.71
N ASP A 62 18.52 19.83 -9.62
CA ASP A 62 19.92 19.82 -10.11
C ASP A 62 20.02 19.75 -11.66
N GLY A 63 18.88 19.71 -12.36
CA GLY A 63 18.80 19.80 -13.82
C GLY A 63 18.62 18.48 -14.55
N CYS A 64 18.44 17.34 -13.86
CA CYS A 64 18.13 16.08 -14.53
C CYS A 64 16.79 16.13 -15.26
N SER A 65 16.76 15.62 -16.49
CA SER A 65 15.53 15.55 -17.28
C SER A 65 14.61 14.43 -16.79
N ILE A 66 13.31 14.53 -17.13
CA ILE A 66 12.31 13.51 -16.79
C ILE A 66 12.71 12.14 -17.35
N THR A 67 13.26 12.09 -18.57
CA THR A 67 13.70 10.85 -19.22
C THR A 67 14.92 10.24 -18.52
N GLN A 68 15.88 11.05 -18.04
CA GLN A 68 17.01 10.58 -17.26
C GLN A 68 16.57 9.99 -15.91
N LEU A 69 15.67 10.67 -15.21
CA LEU A 69 15.10 10.20 -13.94
C LEU A 69 14.26 8.93 -14.15
N SER A 70 13.50 8.87 -15.24
CA SER A 70 12.71 7.69 -15.64
C SER A 70 13.61 6.45 -15.79
N ALA A 71 14.73 6.59 -16.50
CA ALA A 71 15.70 5.51 -16.67
C ALA A 71 16.38 5.14 -15.35
N LYS A 72 16.85 6.14 -14.57
CA LYS A 72 17.59 5.92 -13.31
C LYS A 72 16.77 5.21 -12.24
N TYR A 73 15.49 5.58 -12.10
CA TYR A 73 14.61 5.02 -11.07
C TYR A 73 13.71 3.89 -11.58
N TYR A 74 13.86 3.49 -12.85
CA TYR A 74 13.03 2.48 -13.50
C TYR A 74 11.52 2.78 -13.38
N LEU A 75 11.17 4.06 -13.52
CA LEU A 75 9.80 4.54 -13.45
C LEU A 75 9.40 5.09 -14.80
N VAL A 76 8.14 4.89 -15.20
CA VAL A 76 7.58 5.53 -16.39
C VAL A 76 7.58 7.05 -16.20
N GLU A 77 7.85 7.83 -17.25
CA GLU A 77 7.94 9.30 -17.18
C GLU A 77 6.72 9.97 -16.52
N LYS A 78 5.50 9.48 -16.76
CA LYS A 78 4.30 10.01 -16.09
C LYS A 78 4.36 9.90 -14.56
N SER A 79 4.99 8.85 -14.03
CA SER A 79 5.20 8.69 -12.60
C SER A 79 6.20 9.69 -12.06
N ILE A 80 7.31 9.93 -12.76
CA ILE A 80 8.30 10.96 -12.42
C ILE A 80 7.64 12.35 -12.41
N GLN A 81 6.88 12.69 -13.45
CA GLN A 81 6.13 13.95 -13.53
C GLN A 81 5.15 14.11 -12.36
N ARG A 82 4.43 13.05 -12.01
CA ARG A 82 3.52 13.06 -10.85
C ARG A 82 4.27 13.31 -9.54
N ILE A 83 5.41 12.63 -9.33
CA ILE A 83 6.24 12.79 -8.13
C ILE A 83 6.73 14.24 -8.01
N ILE A 84 7.28 14.80 -9.10
CA ILE A 84 7.77 16.20 -9.13
C ILE A 84 6.62 17.18 -8.82
N ARG A 85 5.45 16.99 -9.45
CA ARG A 85 4.26 17.83 -9.19
C ARG A 85 3.80 17.75 -7.74
N GLN A 86 3.86 16.57 -7.12
CA GLN A 86 3.48 16.37 -5.72
C GLN A 86 4.48 17.02 -4.77
N LYS A 87 5.79 16.86 -5.00
CA LYS A 87 6.84 17.48 -4.18
C LYS A 87 6.89 19.00 -4.31
N LYS A 88 6.57 19.57 -5.48
CA LYS A 88 6.45 21.03 -5.67
C LYS A 88 5.23 21.65 -4.95
N LYS A 89 4.19 20.86 -4.69
CA LYS A 89 2.96 21.30 -3.98
C LYS A 89 3.08 21.15 -2.46
N LYS A 90 4.08 20.41 -2.00
CA LYS A 90 4.35 20.17 -0.58
C LYS A 90 5.23 21.30 -0.07
#